data_AF-A0A953LLY0-F1
#
_entry.id   AF-A0A953LLY0-F1
#
_cell.length_a   1.000
_cell.length_b   1.000
_cell.length_c   1.000
_cell.angle_alpha   90.00
_cell.angle_beta   90.00
_cell.angle_gamma   90.00
#
_symmetry.space_group_name_H-M   'P 1'
#
loop_
_entity.id
_entity.type
_entity.pdbx_description
1 polymer ?
#
loop_
_entity_poly.entity_id
_entity_poly.type
_entity_poly.pdbx_seq_one_letter_code
_entity_poly.pdbx_strand_id
1 'polypeptide(L)' 'VSYFEWVQNRQGYYWDLEEVHQRLLKTMEREGRAVWNISRERGTSVRTAAYIHALSRLANAIEEHGTQSYFIS' A
#
# COMPACT_ATOMS: atom_id res chain seq x y z
N VAL A 1 -10.93 -1.35 -5.80
CA VAL A 1 -12.30 -1.81 -5.45
C VAL A 1 -12.35 -3.31 -5.18
N SER A 2 -11.72 -4.16 -5.99
CA SER A 2 -11.63 -5.63 -5.74
C SER A 2 -11.15 -6.02 -4.33
N TYR A 3 -10.20 -5.27 -3.75
CA TYR A 3 -9.81 -5.48 -2.35
C TYR A 3 -10.97 -5.26 -1.36
N PHE A 4 -11.75 -4.20 -1.54
CA PHE A 4 -12.91 -3.92 -0.69
C PHE A 4 -14.01 -4.96 -0.89
N GLU A 5 -14.20 -5.45 -2.11
CA GLU A 5 -15.11 -6.57 -2.39
C GLU A 5 -14.69 -7.83 -1.61
N TRP A 6 -13.41 -8.20 -1.65
CA TRP A 6 -12.89 -9.33 -0.87
C TRP A 6 -13.12 -9.15 0.65
N VAL A 7 -12.87 -7.94 1.17
CA VAL A 7 -13.10 -7.59 2.59
C VAL A 7 -14.58 -7.72 2.96
N GLN A 8 -15.50 -7.23 2.12
CA GLN A 8 -16.94 -7.31 2.35
C GLN A 8 -17.43 -8.76 2.31
N ASN A 9 -16.99 -9.55 1.32
CA ASN A 9 -17.33 -10.96 1.19
C ASN A 9 -16.88 -11.78 2.40
N ARG A 10 -15.70 -11.50 2.96
CA ARG A 10 -15.19 -12.18 4.16
C ARG A 10 -15.99 -11.84 5.42
N GLN A 11 -16.58 -10.65 5.50
CA GLN A 11 -17.37 -10.20 6.65
C GLN A 11 -18.88 -10.51 6.50
N GLY A 12 -19.35 -10.83 5.29
CA GLY A 12 -20.78 -11.01 5.01
C GLY A 12 -21.59 -9.72 5.10
N TYR A 13 -20.94 -8.56 5.01
CA TYR A 13 -21.57 -7.24 5.12
C TYR A 13 -21.12 -6.36 3.96
N TYR A 14 -22.09 -5.83 3.22
CA TYR A 14 -21.87 -4.96 2.07
C TYR A 14 -22.02 -3.50 2.48
N TRP A 15 -21.07 -2.70 2.02
CA TRP A 15 -21.06 -1.26 2.21
C TRP A 15 -21.88 -0.57 1.11
N ASP A 16 -22.42 0.60 1.41
CA ASP A 16 -22.99 1.44 0.36
C ASP A 16 -21.89 2.03 -0.54
N LEU A 17 -22.31 2.56 -1.70
CA LEU A 17 -21.39 3.11 -2.69
C LEU A 17 -20.59 4.30 -2.13
N GLU A 18 -21.21 5.13 -1.29
CA GLU A 18 -20.57 6.31 -0.72
C GLU A 18 -19.45 5.89 0.23
N GLU A 19 -19.68 4.90 1.09
CA GLU A 19 -18.67 4.33 1.98
C GLU A 19 -17.51 3.72 1.18
N VAL A 20 -17.79 2.99 0.10
CA VAL A 20 -16.75 2.45 -0.78
C VAL A 20 -15.91 3.57 -1.39
N HIS A 21 -16.54 4.64 -1.88
CA HIS A 21 -15.85 5.79 -2.45
C HIS A 21 -15.01 6.56 -1.42
N GLN A 22 -15.54 6.81 -0.23
CA GLN A 22 -14.80 7.49 0.84
C GLN A 22 -13.56 6.68 1.27
N ARG A 23 -13.70 5.36 1.42
CA ARG A 23 -12.58 4.45 1.72
C ARG A 23 -11.55 4.42 0.59
N LEU A 24 -12.01 4.44 -0.67
CA LEU A 24 -11.13 4.49 -1.84
C LEU A 24 -10.33 5.80 -1.88
N LEU A 25 -11.02 6.93 -1.76
CA LEU A 25 -10.42 8.27 -1.79
C LEU A 25 -9.32 8.40 -0.73
N LYS A 26 -9.62 8.03 0.52
CA LYS A 26 -8.65 8.05 1.62
C LYS A 26 -7.40 7.24 1.32
N THR A 27 -7.55 6.08 0.68
CA THR A 27 -6.44 5.21 0.31
C THR A 27 -5.62 5.82 -0.83
N MET A 28 -6.28 6.27 -1.90
CA MET A 28 -5.61 6.87 -3.06
C MET A 28 -4.83 8.12 -2.68
N GLU A 29 -5.42 9.00 -1.86
CA GLU A 29 -4.72 10.19 -1.40
C GLU A 29 -3.51 9.88 -0.53
N ARG A 30 -3.63 8.92 0.39
CA ARG A 30 -2.51 8.51 1.26
C ARG A 30 -1.35 8.00 0.42
N GLU A 31 -1.60 7.05 -0.47
CA GLU A 31 -0.54 6.45 -1.31
C GLU A 31 0.01 7.48 -2.31
N GLY A 32 -0.85 8.33 -2.88
CA GLY A 32 -0.44 9.40 -3.79
C GLY A 32 0.49 10.40 -3.12
N ARG A 33 0.17 10.84 -1.90
CA ARG A 33 1.05 11.72 -1.11
C ARG A 33 2.39 11.05 -0.77
N ALA A 34 2.38 9.77 -0.40
CA ALA A 34 3.61 9.03 -0.12
C ALA A 34 4.55 9.00 -1.34
N VAL A 35 4.01 8.65 -2.51
CA VAL A 35 4.79 8.63 -3.77
C VAL A 35 5.29 10.03 -4.14
N TRP A 36 4.44 11.04 -3.99
CA TRP A 36 4.82 12.43 -4.26
C TRP A 36 6.00 12.88 -3.39
N ASN A 37 5.92 12.62 -2.08
CA ASN A 37 6.97 12.98 -1.14
C ASN A 37 8.30 12.28 -1.49
N ILE A 38 8.27 10.97 -1.77
CA ILE A 38 9.46 10.21 -2.19
C ILE A 38 10.07 10.81 -3.47
N SER A 39 9.24 11.21 -4.44
CA SER A 39 9.72 11.86 -5.66
C SER A 39 10.45 13.17 -5.38
N ARG A 40 9.95 13.98 -4.45
CA ARG A 40 10.58 15.25 -4.03
C ARG A 40 11.87 15.00 -3.24
N GLU A 41 11.83 14.11 -2.24
CA GLU A 41 12.97 13.80 -1.37
C GLU A 41 14.15 13.21 -2.14
N ARG A 42 13.88 12.34 -3.13
CA ARG A 42 14.93 11.65 -3.90
C ARG A 42 15.24 12.31 -5.24
N GLY A 43 14.54 13.39 -5.61
CA GLY A 43 14.73 14.07 -6.89
C GLY A 43 14.43 13.19 -8.12
N THR A 44 13.49 12.24 -8.00
CA THR A 44 13.16 11.28 -9.08
C THR A 44 11.79 11.55 -9.69
N SER A 45 11.51 10.91 -10.83
CA SER A 45 10.16 10.96 -11.41
C SER A 45 9.12 10.29 -10.49
N VAL A 46 7.86 10.72 -10.57
CA VAL A 46 6.76 10.11 -9.81
C VAL A 46 6.63 8.61 -10.11
N ARG A 47 6.92 8.18 -11.35
CA ARG A 47 6.94 6.76 -11.74
C ARG A 47 8.01 6.00 -10.97
N THR A 48 9.24 6.52 -10.94
CA THR A 48 10.35 5.90 -10.19
C THR A 48 10.05 5.86 -8.70
N ALA A 49 9.50 6.94 -8.14
CA ALA A 49 9.09 7.01 -6.75
C ALA A 49 8.02 5.97 -6.39
N ALA A 50 7.08 5.68 -7.30
CA ALA A 50 6.08 4.64 -7.08
C ALA A 50 6.71 3.24 -6.96
N TYR A 51 7.71 2.92 -7.79
CA TYR A 51 8.46 1.68 -7.66
C TYR A 51 9.28 1.62 -6.36
N ILE A 52 9.92 2.73 -5.97
CA ILE A 52 10.64 2.82 -4.70
C ILE A 52 9.69 2.53 -3.53
N HIS A 53 8.53 3.20 -3.48
CA HIS A 53 7.51 2.99 -2.45
C HIS A 53 7.06 1.53 -2.35
N ALA A 54 6.78 0.90 -3.50
CA ALA A 54 6.32 -0.49 -3.55
C ALA A 54 7.41 -1.47 -3.06
N LEU A 55 8.64 -1.32 -3.54
CA LEU A 55 9.75 -2.19 -3.16
C LEU A 55 10.15 -2.02 -1.69
N SER A 56 10.15 -0.79 -1.17
CA SER A 56 10.42 -0.55 0.25
C SER A 56 9.40 -1.23 1.16
N ARG A 57 8.10 -1.19 0.80
CA ARG A 57 7.07 -1.89 1.58
C ARG A 57 7.24 -3.41 1.54
N LEU A 58 7.63 -3.97 0.40
CA LEU A 58 7.90 -5.40 0.27
C LEU A 58 9.13 -5.82 1.08
N ALA A 59 10.22 -5.06 0.99
CA ALA A 59 11.43 -5.32 1.75
C ALA A 59 11.16 -5.33 3.26
N ASN A 60 10.47 -4.30 3.76
CA ASN A 60 10.11 -4.21 5.19
C ASN A 60 9.26 -5.40 5.64
N ALA A 61 8.26 -5.81 4.85
CA ALA A 61 7.42 -6.96 5.20
C ALA A 61 8.23 -8.27 5.24
N ILE A 62 9.18 -8.45 4.31
CA ILE A 62 10.06 -9.62 4.29
C ILE A 62 10.98 -9.63 5.51
N GLU A 63 11.52 -8.48 5.90
CA GLU A 63 12.35 -8.33 7.10
C GLU A 63 11.56 -8.65 8.37
N GLU A 64 10.32 -8.17 8.50
CA GLU A 64 9.43 -8.43 9.65
C GLU A 64 9.05 -9.91 9.79
N HIS A 65 8.90 -10.64 8.69
CA HIS A 65 8.59 -12.08 8.71
C HIS A 65 9.81 -12.98 9.02
N GLY A 66 11.01 -12.40 9.09
CA GLY A 66 12.27 -13.11 9.27
C GLY A 66 12.80 -13.66 7.96
N THR A 67 14.07 -13.37 7.67
CA THR A 67 14.76 -13.95 6.51
C THR A 67 15.47 -15.24 6.91
N GLN A 68 15.83 -16.08 5.93
CA GLN A 68 16.67 -17.26 6.19
C GLN A 68 17.92 -16.90 7.02
N SER A 69 18.52 -15.73 6.78
CA SER A 69 19.65 -15.21 7.55
C SER A 69 19.30 -14.91 9.02
N TYR A 70 18.07 -14.48 9.31
CA TYR A 70 17.58 -14.24 10.68
C TYR A 70 17.38 -15.55 11.47
N PHE A 71 17.03 -16.65 10.79
CA PHE A 71 16.80 -17.95 11.44
C PHE A 71 18.06 -18.85 11.53
N ILE A 72 19.17 -18.46 10.90
CA ILE A 72 20.45 -19.21 10.91
C ILE A 72 21.47 -18.60 11.89
N SER A 73 21.31 -17.34 12.30
CA SER A 73 22.13 -16.71 13.36
C SER A 73 21.64 -17.09 14.76
#